data_AF-A0A7K3DXD5-F1
#
_entry.id   AF-A0A7K3DXD5-F1
#
_cell.length_a   1.000
_cell.length_b   1.000
_cell.length_c   1.000
_cell.angle_alpha   90.00
_cell.angle_beta   90.00
_cell.angle_gamma   90.00
#
_symmetry.space_group_name_H-M   'P 1'
#
loop_
_entity.id
_entity.type
_entity.pdbx_description
1 polymer ?
#
loop_
_entity_poly.entity_id
_entity_poly.type
_entity_poly.pdbx_seq_one_letter_code
_entity_poly.pdbx_strand_id
1 'polypeptide(L)'
;GNERTRFTFPRQRRGRRLCLADFFRPEESGEKDVVGLQVVTVGSKIGEATAELFASDSYRDYLELHGLSVQLAEALAEYWHARVRSEL
;
A
#
# COMPACT_ATOMS: atom_id res chain seq x y z
N GLY A 1 -18.58 10.12 -18.68
CA GLY A 1 -18.65 8.71 -18.24
C GLY A 1 -19.09 8.72 -16.80
N ASN A 2 -20.01 7.85 -16.39
CA ASN A 2 -20.52 7.83 -15.01
C ASN A 2 -19.41 7.41 -14.03
N GLU A 3 -19.51 7.86 -12.78
CA GLU A 3 -18.60 7.47 -11.69
C GLU A 3 -18.51 5.94 -11.56
N ARG A 4 -17.28 5.41 -11.45
CA ARG A 4 -17.03 3.96 -11.30
C ARG A 4 -16.83 3.53 -9.85
N THR A 5 -16.16 4.37 -9.06
CA THR A 5 -15.85 4.12 -7.66
C THR A 5 -15.66 5.45 -6.94
N ARG A 6 -15.93 5.47 -5.63
CA ARG A 6 -15.76 6.64 -4.77
C ARG A 6 -14.97 6.24 -3.52
N PHE A 7 -13.86 6.92 -3.29
CA PHE A 7 -13.07 6.78 -2.07
C PHE A 7 -13.45 7.89 -1.09
N THR A 8 -13.86 7.51 0.11
CA THR A 8 -14.23 8.46 1.17
C THR A 8 -13.11 8.51 2.20
N PHE A 9 -12.60 9.71 2.48
CA PHE A 9 -11.54 9.92 3.45
C PHE A 9 -12.04 10.74 4.64
N PRO A 10 -11.71 10.34 5.88
CA PRO A 10 -12.09 11.11 7.05
C PRO A 10 -11.27 12.40 7.13
N ARG A 11 -11.93 13.48 7.57
CA ARG A 11 -11.24 14.73 7.90
C ARG A 11 -10.81 14.71 9.36
N GLN A 12 -9.58 15.14 9.63
CA GLN A 12 -9.09 15.31 11.01
C GLN A 12 -10.02 16.25 11.80
N ARG A 13 -10.40 15.83 13.02
CA ARG A 13 -11.38 16.58 13.84
C ARG A 13 -10.79 17.82 14.54
N ARG A 14 -9.48 17.86 14.72
CA ARG A 14 -8.75 18.92 15.43
C ARG A 14 -7.47 19.27 14.67
N GLY A 15 -6.83 20.37 15.05
CA GLY A 15 -5.62 20.85 14.39
C GLY A 15 -5.90 21.34 12.97
N ARG A 16 -5.04 20.96 12.02
CA ARG A 16 -5.09 21.45 10.62
C ARG A 16 -6.30 20.94 9.81
N ARG A 17 -7.11 20.02 10.37
CA ARG A 17 -8.29 19.45 9.72
C ARG A 17 -8.02 18.87 8.33
N LEU A 18 -6.88 18.22 8.13
CA LEU A 18 -6.48 17.66 6.83
C LEU A 18 -7.36 16.47 6.44
N CYS A 19 -7.61 16.31 5.15
CA CYS A 19 -8.22 15.15 4.50
C CYS A 19 -7.38 14.76 3.27
N LEU A 20 -7.26 13.46 2.95
CA LEU A 20 -6.51 13.03 1.76
C LEU A 20 -7.10 13.58 0.45
N ALA A 21 -8.42 13.78 0.40
CA ALA A 21 -9.09 14.38 -0.76
C ALA A 21 -8.64 15.83 -1.03
N ASP A 22 -8.09 16.54 -0.03
CA ASP A 22 -7.64 17.93 -0.20
C ASP A 22 -6.41 18.06 -1.10
N PHE A 23 -5.72 16.95 -1.40
CA PHE A 23 -4.55 16.93 -2.27
C PHE A 23 -4.89 16.75 -3.76
N PHE A 24 -6.17 16.67 -4.11
CA PHE A 24 -6.64 16.53 -5.48
C PHE A 24 -7.45 17.75 -5.91
N ARG A 25 -7.44 18.06 -7.20
CA ARG A 25 -8.27 19.12 -7.77
C ARG A 25 -9.76 18.80 -7.56
N PRO A 26 -10.56 19.76 -7.08
CA PRO A 26 -12.00 19.57 -6.91
C PRO A 26 -12.70 19.53 -8.27
N GLU A 27 -13.84 18.85 -8.37
CA GLU A 27 -14.59 18.70 -9.63
C GLU A 27 -15.00 20.06 -10.21
N GLU A 28 -15.34 21.02 -9.36
CA GLU A 28 -15.75 22.37 -9.75
C GLU A 28 -14.61 23.19 -10.39
N SER A 29 -13.35 22.76 -10.23
CA SER A 29 -12.21 23.42 -10.90
C SER A 29 -12.21 23.22 -12.41
N GLY A 30 -12.89 22.18 -12.92
CA GLY A 30 -12.82 21.76 -14.32
C GLY A 30 -11.46 21.20 -14.76
N GLU A 31 -10.47 21.13 -13.85
CA GLU A 31 -9.16 20.53 -14.10
C GLU A 31 -9.22 19.01 -13.91
N LYS A 32 -8.45 18.28 -14.73
CA LYS A 32 -8.27 16.83 -14.54
C LYS A 32 -7.12 16.59 -13.59
N ASP A 33 -7.32 15.64 -12.68
CA ASP A 33 -6.29 15.15 -11.77
C ASP A 33 -6.20 13.62 -11.86
N VAL A 34 -5.11 13.06 -11.32
CA VAL A 34 -4.82 11.63 -11.38
C VAL A 34 -4.43 11.10 -10.01
N VAL A 35 -4.89 9.89 -9.70
CA VAL A 35 -4.47 9.15 -8.51
C VAL A 35 -3.83 7.83 -8.93
N GLY A 36 -2.60 7.60 -8.47
CA GLY A 36 -1.93 6.32 -8.60
C GLY A 36 -2.34 5.39 -7.46
N LEU A 37 -2.71 4.14 -7.78
CA LEU A 37 -3.02 3.09 -6.81
C LEU A 37 -2.14 1.87 -7.12
N GLN A 38 -1.53 1.29 -6.09
CA GLN A 38 -0.68 0.09 -6.24
C GLN A 38 -0.96 -0.94 -5.16
N VAL A 39 -0.77 -2.21 -5.52
CA VAL A 39 -0.83 -3.37 -4.61
C VAL A 39 0.37 -4.24 -4.92
N VAL A 40 1.14 -4.62 -3.89
CA VAL A 40 2.30 -5.50 -4.01
C VAL A 40 2.16 -6.70 -3.09
N THR A 41 2.77 -7.81 -3.45
CA THR A 41 2.85 -9.02 -2.64
C THR A 41 4.14 -9.77 -2.96
N VAL A 42 4.70 -10.45 -1.96
CA VAL A 42 5.80 -11.39 -2.14
C VAL A 42 5.32 -12.80 -2.52
N GLY A 43 3.99 -12.98 -2.65
CA GLY A 43 3.34 -14.24 -3.03
C GLY A 43 2.91 -15.09 -1.83
N SER A 44 2.00 -16.05 -2.07
CA SER A 44 1.40 -16.88 -1.00
C SER A 44 2.34 -17.94 -0.43
N LYS A 45 3.31 -18.42 -1.24
CA LYS A 45 4.24 -19.50 -0.87
C LYS A 45 5.04 -19.24 0.41
N ILE A 46 5.35 -17.97 0.66
CA ILE A 46 6.03 -17.56 1.88
C ILE A 46 5.15 -17.80 3.10
N GLY A 47 3.85 -17.50 3.00
CA GLY A 47 2.89 -17.75 4.07
C GLY A 47 2.84 -19.24 4.41
N GLU A 48 2.76 -20.09 3.40
CA GLU A 48 2.81 -21.56 3.54
C GLU A 48 4.10 -22.01 4.25
N ALA A 49 5.27 -21.56 3.76
CA ALA A 49 6.56 -21.92 4.37
C ALA A 49 6.71 -21.43 5.82
N THR A 50 6.26 -20.21 6.14
CA THR A 50 6.29 -19.72 7.52
C THR A 50 5.35 -20.51 8.44
N ALA A 51 4.20 -20.96 7.93
CA ALA A 51 3.28 -21.80 8.70
C ALA A 51 3.88 -23.18 9.01
N GLU A 52 4.60 -23.78 8.06
CA GLU A 52 5.33 -25.05 8.26
C GLU A 52 6.44 -24.91 9.31
N LEU A 53 7.22 -23.82 9.26
CA LEU A 53 8.26 -23.54 10.27
C LEU A 53 7.67 -23.33 11.66
N PHE A 54 6.54 -22.62 11.75
CA PHE A 54 5.84 -22.43 13.00
C PHE A 54 5.29 -23.75 13.56
N ALA A 55 4.68 -24.58 12.71
CA ALA A 55 4.12 -25.88 13.11
C ALA A 55 5.19 -26.91 13.52
N SER A 56 6.44 -26.71 13.11
CA SER A 56 7.59 -27.54 13.47
C SER A 56 8.41 -26.98 14.63
N ASP A 57 7.89 -26.00 15.36
CA ASP A 57 8.57 -25.30 16.47
C ASP A 57 9.90 -24.64 16.08
N SER A 58 10.14 -24.39 14.77
CA SER A 58 11.33 -23.67 14.29
C SER A 58 11.10 -22.14 14.33
N TYR A 59 10.96 -21.61 15.54
CA TYR A 59 10.60 -20.19 15.76
C TYR A 59 11.62 -19.20 15.22
N ARG A 60 12.91 -19.54 15.28
CA ARG A 60 13.98 -18.67 14.77
C ARG A 60 13.85 -18.50 13.26
N ASP A 61 13.84 -19.62 12.53
CA ASP A 61 13.74 -19.61 11.07
C ASP A 61 12.41 -18.99 10.61
N TYR A 62 11.33 -19.26 11.34
CA TYR A 62 10.04 -18.60 11.14
C TYR A 62 10.15 -17.07 11.23
N LEU A 63 10.73 -16.54 12.32
CA LEU A 63 10.87 -15.09 12.52
C LEU A 63 11.77 -14.46 11.46
N GLU A 64 12.87 -15.12 11.10
CA GLU A 64 13.79 -14.65 10.07
C GLU A 64 13.12 -14.61 8.68
N LEU A 65 12.44 -15.69 8.27
CA LEU A 65 11.74 -15.75 6.98
C LEU A 65 10.55 -14.78 6.92
N HIS A 66 9.76 -14.70 7.98
CA HIS A 66 8.65 -13.75 8.07
C HIS A 66 9.14 -12.30 7.98
N GLY A 67 10.17 -11.95 8.75
CA GLY A 67 10.77 -10.62 8.73
C GLY A 67 11.30 -10.23 7.35
N LEU A 68 12.07 -11.12 6.71
CA LEU A 68 12.55 -10.91 5.34
C LEU A 68 11.39 -10.65 4.36
N SER A 69 10.31 -11.40 4.51
CA SER A 69 9.16 -11.32 3.61
C SER A 69 8.39 -10.00 3.74
N VAL A 70 8.22 -9.50 4.96
CA VAL A 70 7.65 -8.17 5.22
C VAL A 70 8.54 -7.09 4.58
N GLN A 71 9.85 -7.16 4.79
CA GLN A 71 10.79 -6.18 4.24
C GLN A 71 10.84 -6.20 2.70
N LEU A 72 10.72 -7.38 2.08
CA LEU A 72 10.62 -7.48 0.62
C LEU A 72 9.32 -6.86 0.08
N ALA A 73 8.19 -7.03 0.77
CA ALA A 73 6.94 -6.40 0.38
C ALA A 73 7.04 -4.86 0.45
N GLU A 74 7.62 -4.33 1.52
CA GLU A 74 7.90 -2.90 1.68
C GLU A 74 8.85 -2.39 0.59
N ALA A 75 9.94 -3.11 0.32
CA ALA A 75 10.91 -2.75 -0.72
C ALA A 75 10.27 -2.72 -2.12
N LEU A 76 9.37 -3.66 -2.42
CA LEU A 76 8.62 -3.65 -3.67
C LEU A 76 7.66 -2.45 -3.75
N ALA A 77 6.97 -2.12 -2.66
CA ALA A 77 6.09 -0.96 -2.62
C ALA A 77 6.88 0.34 -2.88
N GLU A 78 8.04 0.50 -2.26
CA GLU A 78 8.92 1.66 -2.44
C GLU A 78 9.54 1.69 -3.84
N TYR A 79 9.97 0.55 -4.38
CA TYR A 79 10.50 0.47 -5.74
C TYR A 79 9.47 0.94 -6.77
N TRP A 80 8.23 0.44 -6.71
CA TRP A 80 7.18 0.87 -7.62
C TRP A 80 6.75 2.30 -7.38
N HIS A 81 6.70 2.75 -6.13
CA HIS A 81 6.41 4.16 -5.83
C HIS A 81 7.49 5.08 -6.43
N ALA A 82 8.78 4.73 -6.31
CA ALA A 82 9.86 5.49 -6.91
C ALA A 82 9.76 5.53 -8.44
N ARG A 83 9.45 4.39 -9.06
CA ARG A 83 9.29 4.29 -10.52
C ARG A 83 8.10 5.13 -11.03
N VAL A 84 6.96 5.05 -10.35
CA VAL A 84 5.76 5.82 -10.69
C VAL A 84 6.05 7.32 -10.64
N ARG A 85 6.76 7.81 -9.60
CA ARG A 85 7.16 9.22 -9.50
C ARG A 85 8.15 9.67 -10.57
N SER A 86 8.92 8.76 -11.16
CA SER A 86 9.87 9.11 -12.24
C SER A 86 9.25 9.09 -13.63
N GLU A 87 8.12 8.42 -13.81
CA GLU A 87 7.49 8.21 -15.12
C GLU A 87 6.17 8.98 -15.31
N LEU A 88 5.54 9.45 -14.22
CA LEU A 88 4.36 10.34 -14.22
C LEU A 88 4.76 11.82 -14.19
#